data_AF-A0AAW8JF57-F1
#
_entry.id   AF-A0AAW8JF57-F1
#
_cell.length_a   1.000
_cell.length_b   1.000
_cell.length_c   1.000
_cell.angle_alpha   90.00
_cell.angle_beta   90.00
_cell.angle_gamma   90.00
#
_symmetry.space_group_name_H-M   'P 1'
#
loop_
_entity.id
_entity.type
_entity.pdbx_description
1 polymer ?
#
loop_
_entity_poly.entity_id
_entity_poly.type
_entity_poly.pdbx_seq_one_letter_code
_entity_poly.pdbx_strand_id
1 'polypeptide(L)'
;MKVLKVITIAAALSAVTGAAMADSSVVHEKWAFDGKQLIPSGVRAEVGTTGYGGALLWDVNPYVGLALGYNGGDISWSDDLKIDGTKYDLDMDNKTAYLNVEMRPWGTNDNRFVKSLYVAAGAAYIDNDYDLSKNVSGSNTTKINGNFYKSANGENGSVRGKMKYDNDIAPYLGFGIAPQINKNFGVFAEVGAYYTGNPTVNLVASNLAPESGGNLANDLAAEEKKIEDKDKYEWLPVGKVGVSYRW
;
A
#
# COMPACT_ATOMS: atom_id res chain seq x y z
N MET A 1 -0.94 -36.99 5.30
CA MET A 1 0.30 -36.90 4.49
C MET A 1 0.14 -35.69 3.58
N LYS A 2 0.76 -34.57 3.94
CA LYS A 2 2.07 -34.09 3.45
C LYS A 2 1.93 -33.19 2.21
N VAL A 3 2.10 -31.90 2.48
CA VAL A 3 2.91 -30.92 1.74
C VAL A 3 2.52 -30.65 0.28
N LEU A 4 1.70 -29.61 0.07
CA LEU A 4 1.72 -28.87 -1.20
C LEU A 4 2.94 -27.93 -1.14
N LYS A 5 3.98 -28.27 -1.90
CA LYS A 5 5.25 -27.55 -1.94
C LYS A 5 5.11 -26.28 -2.76
N VAL A 6 5.61 -25.21 -2.15
CA VAL A 6 6.05 -23.93 -2.70
C VAL A 6 6.81 -24.13 -4.02
N ILE A 7 6.21 -23.76 -5.15
CA ILE A 7 6.89 -23.55 -6.43
C ILE A 7 6.23 -22.34 -7.11
N THR A 8 6.64 -21.13 -6.73
CA THR A 8 6.27 -19.92 -7.50
C THR A 8 7.32 -18.81 -7.49
N ILE A 9 8.42 -18.95 -6.74
CA ILE A 9 9.46 -17.89 -6.66
C ILE A 9 10.38 -17.88 -7.89
N ALA A 10 10.51 -19.00 -8.62
CA ALA A 10 11.43 -19.09 -9.77
C ALA A 10 10.99 -18.30 -11.01
N ALA A 11 9.67 -18.07 -11.19
CA ALA A 11 9.15 -17.41 -12.40
C ALA A 11 9.31 -15.88 -12.38
N ALA A 12 9.38 -15.26 -11.20
CA ALA A 12 9.51 -13.81 -11.09
C ALA A 12 10.92 -13.31 -11.47
N LEU A 13 11.97 -14.08 -11.19
CA LEU A 13 13.36 -13.67 -11.51
C LEU A 13 13.72 -13.85 -13.00
N SER A 14 13.08 -14.75 -13.74
CA SER A 14 13.36 -14.92 -15.17
C SER A 14 12.77 -13.80 -16.03
N ALA A 15 11.74 -13.08 -15.56
CA ALA A 15 11.14 -11.98 -16.29
C ALA A 15 11.98 -10.68 -16.24
N VAL A 16 12.69 -10.43 -15.13
CA VAL A 16 13.46 -9.17 -14.94
C VAL A 16 14.71 -9.12 -15.83
N THR A 17 15.19 -10.25 -16.34
CA THR A 17 16.34 -10.30 -17.26
C THR A 17 15.97 -10.18 -18.75
N GLY A 18 14.68 -10.21 -19.10
CA GLY A 18 14.22 -10.20 -20.49
C GLY A 18 14.14 -8.83 -21.17
N ALA A 19 14.17 -7.72 -20.42
CA ALA A 19 13.95 -6.37 -20.98
C ALA A 19 15.25 -5.57 -21.28
N ALA A 20 16.43 -6.14 -21.00
CA ALA A 20 17.72 -5.49 -21.23
C ALA A 20 18.63 -6.35 -22.12
N MET A 21 18.15 -6.75 -23.30
CA MET A 21 18.97 -7.45 -24.29
C MET A 21 18.67 -6.92 -25.69
N ALA A 22 19.41 -5.88 -26.07
CA ALA A 22 19.68 -5.57 -27.47
C ALA A 22 21.17 -5.23 -27.61
N ASP A 23 22.03 -6.24 -27.45
CA ASP A 23 23.09 -6.51 -28.43
C ASP A 23 23.68 -7.91 -28.19
N SER A 24 24.03 -8.52 -29.30
CA SER A 24 24.53 -9.87 -29.52
C SER A 24 25.76 -10.29 -28.69
N SER A 25 25.71 -11.48 -28.09
CA SER A 25 26.80 -12.48 -28.19
C SER A 25 26.46 -13.79 -27.47
N VAL A 26 26.33 -14.84 -28.28
CA VAL A 26 26.78 -16.22 -28.05
C VAL A 26 26.41 -16.90 -26.72
N VAL A 27 25.46 -17.83 -26.84
CA VAL A 27 25.15 -18.90 -25.89
C VAL A 27 26.43 -19.59 -25.42
N HIS A 28 26.78 -19.44 -24.15
CA HIS A 28 27.61 -20.40 -23.41
C HIS A 28 26.97 -20.72 -22.05
N GLU A 29 26.79 -22.01 -21.84
CA GLU A 29 26.26 -22.67 -20.65
C GLU A 29 26.99 -22.23 -19.38
N LYS A 30 26.24 -21.67 -18.42
CA LYS A 30 26.57 -21.64 -16.97
C LYS A 30 25.39 -21.09 -16.16
N TRP A 31 24.24 -21.78 -16.19
CA TRP A 31 23.13 -21.51 -15.27
C TRP A 31 23.36 -22.18 -13.91
N ALA A 32 24.54 -22.01 -13.34
CA ALA A 32 24.76 -22.35 -11.95
C ALA A 32 24.21 -21.18 -11.13
N PHE A 33 22.94 -21.30 -10.70
CA PHE A 33 22.42 -20.50 -9.61
C PHE A 33 23.37 -20.69 -8.41
N ASP A 34 24.19 -19.68 -8.11
CA ASP A 34 25.04 -19.70 -6.92
C ASP A 34 24.09 -19.65 -5.71
N GLY A 35 24.07 -20.73 -4.91
CA GLY A 35 23.16 -20.86 -3.76
C GLY A 35 23.28 -19.71 -2.75
N LYS A 36 24.36 -18.92 -2.79
CA LYS A 36 24.52 -17.69 -2.01
C LYS A 36 23.54 -16.57 -2.40
N GLN A 37 23.00 -16.54 -3.62
CA GLN A 37 21.97 -15.57 -4.03
C GLN A 37 20.60 -15.83 -3.39
N LEU A 38 20.39 -16.98 -2.74
CA LEU A 38 19.14 -17.27 -2.02
C LEU A 38 19.16 -16.73 -0.57
N ILE A 39 20.31 -16.35 -0.04
CA ILE A 39 20.44 -15.89 1.34
C ILE A 39 20.10 -14.39 1.39
N PRO A 40 19.12 -13.95 2.19
CA PRO A 40 18.84 -12.53 2.34
C PRO A 40 20.06 -11.80 2.90
N SER A 41 20.26 -10.56 2.46
CA SER A 41 21.29 -9.64 2.96
C SER A 41 20.79 -8.80 4.15
N GLY A 42 19.49 -8.88 4.46
CA GLY A 42 18.89 -8.07 5.50
C GLY A 42 17.43 -8.38 5.77
N VAL A 43 16.90 -7.70 6.78
CA VAL A 43 15.48 -7.59 7.07
C VAL A 43 15.09 -6.13 7.29
N ARG A 44 13.81 -5.81 7.17
CA ARG A 44 13.25 -4.55 7.64
C ARG A 44 11.97 -4.77 8.43
N ALA A 45 11.72 -3.88 9.38
CA ALA A 45 10.44 -3.71 10.04
C ALA A 45 9.83 -2.39 9.58
N GLU A 46 8.52 -2.37 9.34
CA GLU A 46 7.84 -1.24 8.71
C GLU A 46 6.41 -1.05 9.22
N VAL A 47 5.94 0.19 9.13
CA VAL A 47 4.57 0.60 9.46
C VAL A 47 4.10 1.63 8.43
N GLY A 48 2.83 1.57 8.07
CA GLY A 48 2.26 2.45 7.06
C GLY A 48 0.75 2.33 6.91
N THR A 49 0.24 2.85 5.80
CA THR A 49 -1.19 2.89 5.47
C THR A 49 -1.78 1.53 5.11
N THR A 50 -0.98 0.47 5.06
CA THR A 50 -1.40 -0.92 4.83
C THR A 50 -1.04 -1.82 6.03
N GLY A 51 -0.91 -1.22 7.22
CA GLY A 51 -0.61 -1.94 8.45
C GLY A 51 0.87 -1.90 8.84
N TYR A 52 1.29 -2.87 9.64
CA TYR A 52 2.68 -3.04 10.07
C TYR A 52 3.21 -4.42 9.67
N GLY A 53 4.53 -4.57 9.65
CA GLY A 53 5.16 -5.85 9.36
C GLY A 53 6.62 -5.71 9.01
N GLY A 54 7.04 -6.38 7.95
CA GLY A 54 8.44 -6.39 7.55
C GLY A 54 8.73 -7.14 6.27
N ALA A 55 9.98 -7.11 5.84
CA ALA A 55 10.45 -7.81 4.64
C ALA A 55 11.84 -8.42 4.82
N LEU A 56 12.07 -9.49 4.09
CA LEU A 56 13.40 -9.99 3.77
C LEU A 56 13.97 -9.19 2.59
N LEU A 57 15.26 -8.87 2.65
CA LEU A 57 15.96 -8.06 1.66
C LEU A 57 17.08 -8.86 1.01
N TRP A 58 17.26 -8.71 -0.30
CA TRP A 58 18.42 -9.21 -1.04
C TRP A 58 19.04 -8.07 -1.84
N ASP A 59 20.35 -7.88 -1.73
CA ASP A 59 21.10 -6.99 -2.61
C ASP A 59 21.74 -7.82 -3.72
N VAL A 60 21.28 -7.64 -4.96
CA VAL A 60 21.87 -8.33 -6.13
C VAL A 60 23.15 -7.62 -6.55
N ASN A 61 23.11 -6.29 -6.62
CA ASN A 61 24.23 -5.40 -6.89
C ASN A 61 23.90 -3.99 -6.33
N PRO A 62 24.81 -3.00 -6.40
CA PRO A 62 24.54 -1.67 -5.85
C PRO A 62 23.29 -0.96 -6.42
N TYR A 63 22.83 -1.34 -7.61
CA TYR A 63 21.70 -0.73 -8.31
C TYR A 63 20.39 -1.51 -8.19
N VAL A 64 20.43 -2.79 -7.78
CA VAL A 64 19.25 -3.67 -7.77
C VAL A 64 19.21 -4.46 -6.47
N GLY A 65 18.09 -4.32 -5.76
CA GLY A 65 17.71 -5.15 -4.63
C GLY A 65 16.33 -5.78 -4.80
N LEU A 66 15.99 -6.71 -3.93
CA LEU A 66 14.68 -7.35 -3.83
C LEU A 66 14.15 -7.24 -2.41
N ALA A 67 12.85 -7.02 -2.26
CA ALA A 67 12.14 -7.03 -0.99
C ALA A 67 10.93 -7.97 -1.07
N LEU A 68 10.91 -9.00 -0.24
CA LEU A 68 9.76 -9.90 -0.04
C LEU A 68 9.20 -9.66 1.35
N GLY A 69 7.99 -9.12 1.44
CA GLY A 69 7.44 -8.67 2.71
C GLY A 69 5.98 -8.97 2.93
N TYR A 70 5.56 -8.71 4.16
CA TYR A 70 4.20 -8.80 4.62
C TYR A 70 3.86 -7.56 5.44
N ASN A 71 2.72 -6.94 5.15
CA ASN A 71 2.10 -5.90 5.97
C ASN A 71 0.70 -6.36 6.36
N GLY A 72 0.38 -6.22 7.63
CA GLY A 72 -0.95 -6.52 8.09
C GLY A 72 -1.24 -6.08 9.51
N GLY A 73 -2.27 -6.70 10.07
CA GLY A 73 -2.72 -6.46 11.43
C GLY A 73 -3.94 -5.55 11.50
N ASP A 74 -4.59 -5.61 12.66
CA ASP A 74 -5.71 -4.73 13.01
C ASP A 74 -5.17 -3.45 13.63
N ILE A 75 -5.52 -2.31 13.03
CA ILE A 75 -5.24 -0.99 13.58
C ILE A 75 -6.54 -0.22 13.71
N SER A 76 -6.86 0.19 14.94
CA SER A 76 -8.01 1.03 15.24
C SER A 76 -7.53 2.40 15.72
N TRP A 77 -7.96 3.45 15.03
CA TRP A 77 -7.77 4.85 15.40
C TRP A 77 -9.14 5.43 15.74
N SER A 78 -9.56 5.29 17.00
CA SER A 78 -10.83 5.82 17.49
C SER A 78 -10.65 7.11 18.28
N ASP A 79 -11.52 8.10 18.04
CA ASP A 79 -11.77 9.29 18.88
C ASP A 79 -10.65 10.37 19.02
N ASP A 80 -9.42 10.09 18.57
CA ASP A 80 -8.30 11.04 18.60
C ASP A 80 -8.25 11.97 17.36
N LEU A 81 -8.88 11.59 16.25
CA LEU A 81 -8.83 12.36 15.01
C LEU A 81 -10.02 13.32 14.89
N LYS A 82 -9.80 14.58 15.29
CA LYS A 82 -10.75 15.68 15.10
C LYS A 82 -10.23 16.65 14.05
N ILE A 83 -10.99 16.83 12.97
CA ILE A 83 -10.72 17.81 11.93
C ILE A 83 -11.94 18.73 11.86
N ASP A 84 -11.74 20.02 12.13
CA ASP A 84 -12.80 21.04 12.13
C ASP A 84 -14.02 20.65 12.98
N GLY A 85 -13.77 20.05 14.15
CA GLY A 85 -14.81 19.59 15.08
C GLY A 85 -15.55 18.31 14.65
N THR A 86 -15.25 17.76 13.48
CA THR A 86 -15.75 16.44 13.02
C THR A 86 -14.80 15.36 13.52
N LYS A 87 -15.35 14.35 14.21
CA LYS A 87 -14.59 13.17 14.67
C LYS A 87 -14.57 12.10 13.60
N TYR A 88 -13.41 11.45 13.45
CA TYR A 88 -13.21 10.30 12.56
C TYR A 88 -12.71 9.11 13.37
N ASP A 89 -13.31 7.95 13.12
CA ASP A 89 -12.86 6.66 13.61
C ASP A 89 -12.46 5.81 12.40
N LEU A 90 -11.25 5.23 12.42
CA LEU A 90 -10.74 4.41 11.33
C LEU A 90 -10.28 3.06 11.88
N ASP A 91 -10.91 1.99 11.42
CA ASP A 91 -10.48 0.62 11.64
C ASP A 91 -9.92 0.03 10.34
N MET A 92 -8.79 -0.68 10.44
CA MET A 92 -8.09 -1.28 9.30
C MET A 92 -7.73 -2.73 9.64
N ASP A 93 -8.17 -3.70 8.84
CA ASP A 93 -7.65 -5.08 8.84
C ASP A 93 -6.89 -5.26 7.53
N ASN A 94 -5.57 -5.42 7.62
CA ASN A 94 -4.72 -5.56 6.45
C ASN A 94 -4.06 -6.94 6.36
N LYS A 95 -4.03 -7.50 5.16
CA LYS A 95 -3.29 -8.72 4.80
C LYS A 95 -2.68 -8.52 3.42
N THR A 96 -1.47 -7.97 3.39
CA THR A 96 -0.74 -7.64 2.17
C THR A 96 0.58 -8.41 2.14
N ALA A 97 0.80 -9.24 1.11
CA ALA A 97 2.08 -9.91 0.89
C ALA A 97 2.66 -9.45 -0.44
N TYR A 98 3.89 -8.94 -0.47
CA TYR A 98 4.44 -8.25 -1.64
C TYR A 98 5.84 -8.75 -2.01
N LEU A 99 6.16 -8.69 -3.30
CA LEU A 99 7.50 -8.89 -3.84
C LEU A 99 7.84 -7.73 -4.77
N ASN A 100 8.86 -6.94 -4.39
CA ASN A 100 9.30 -5.77 -5.12
C ASN A 100 10.77 -5.86 -5.53
N VAL A 101 11.08 -5.36 -6.71
CA VAL A 101 12.43 -5.01 -7.14
C VAL A 101 12.70 -3.56 -6.77
N GLU A 102 13.78 -3.30 -6.04
CA GLU A 102 14.25 -1.96 -5.70
C GLU A 102 15.39 -1.54 -6.63
N MET A 103 15.11 -0.60 -7.52
CA MET A 103 16.08 -0.05 -8.46
C MET A 103 16.67 1.25 -7.91
N ARG A 104 17.98 1.32 -7.70
CA ARG A 104 18.74 2.45 -7.15
C ARG A 104 19.59 3.09 -8.25
N PRO A 105 19.09 4.10 -9.01
CA PRO A 105 19.83 4.66 -10.15
C PRO A 105 21.22 5.19 -9.79
N TRP A 106 21.40 5.61 -8.53
CA TRP A 106 22.65 6.15 -8.01
C TRP A 106 23.32 5.24 -6.98
N GLY A 107 23.15 3.92 -7.07
CA GLY A 107 23.64 2.92 -6.12
C GLY A 107 25.13 2.98 -5.74
N THR A 108 25.96 3.64 -6.57
CA THR A 108 27.40 3.82 -6.35
C THR A 108 27.80 5.25 -5.97
N ASN A 109 26.86 6.18 -5.80
CA ASN A 109 27.15 7.57 -5.45
C ASN A 109 27.71 7.69 -4.01
N ASP A 110 28.64 8.62 -3.81
CA ASP A 110 29.27 8.85 -2.49
C ASP A 110 28.32 9.50 -1.47
N ASN A 111 27.31 10.24 -1.94
CA ASN A 111 26.30 10.83 -1.07
C ASN A 111 25.29 9.76 -0.63
N ARG A 112 25.25 9.49 0.68
CA ARG A 112 24.38 8.47 1.28
C ARG A 112 22.90 8.62 0.95
N PHE A 113 22.39 9.85 0.79
CA PHE A 113 20.98 10.10 0.51
C PHE A 113 20.68 9.82 -0.95
N VAL A 114 21.49 10.35 -1.87
CA VAL A 114 21.34 10.15 -3.31
C VAL A 114 21.45 8.67 -3.66
N LYS A 115 22.45 7.98 -3.10
CA LYS A 115 22.63 6.52 -3.26
C LYS A 115 21.44 5.70 -2.73
N SER A 116 20.71 6.24 -1.77
CA SER A 116 19.61 5.53 -1.13
C SER A 116 18.26 5.70 -1.81
N LEU A 117 18.15 6.59 -2.79
CA LEU A 117 16.94 6.77 -3.59
C LEU A 117 16.70 5.54 -4.46
N TYR A 118 15.46 5.06 -4.49
CA TYR A 118 15.07 3.93 -5.31
C TYR A 118 13.65 4.06 -5.87
N VAL A 119 13.42 3.34 -6.96
CA VAL A 119 12.11 3.01 -7.50
C VAL A 119 11.81 1.57 -7.14
N ALA A 120 10.63 1.32 -6.58
CA ALA A 120 10.13 -0.03 -6.31
C ALA A 120 9.10 -0.41 -7.38
N ALA A 121 9.26 -1.58 -7.98
CA ALA A 121 8.29 -2.14 -8.91
C ALA A 121 8.08 -3.62 -8.60
N GLY A 122 6.83 -4.07 -8.59
CA GLY A 122 6.53 -5.44 -8.16
C GLY A 122 5.06 -5.78 -8.22
N ALA A 123 4.66 -6.73 -7.40
CA ALA A 123 3.26 -7.10 -7.22
C ALA A 123 3.00 -7.58 -5.79
N ALA A 124 1.73 -7.55 -5.39
CA ALA A 124 1.29 -8.02 -4.09
C ALA A 124 -0.03 -8.77 -4.16
N TYR A 125 -0.19 -9.72 -3.25
CA TYR A 125 -1.49 -10.16 -2.77
C TYR A 125 -2.04 -9.10 -1.83
N ILE A 126 -3.29 -8.70 -2.01
CA ILE A 126 -3.98 -7.65 -1.25
C ILE A 126 -5.31 -8.20 -0.75
N ASP A 127 -5.51 -8.21 0.56
CA ASP A 127 -6.80 -8.38 1.22
C ASP A 127 -6.85 -7.38 2.38
N ASN A 128 -7.37 -6.19 2.10
CA ASN A 128 -7.37 -5.05 3.00
C ASN A 128 -8.79 -4.51 3.18
N ASP A 129 -9.28 -4.54 4.41
CA ASP A 129 -10.57 -4.01 4.84
C ASP A 129 -10.37 -2.69 5.61
N TYR A 130 -11.18 -1.69 5.27
CA TYR A 130 -11.17 -0.37 5.89
C TYR A 130 -12.60 -0.01 6.32
N ASP A 131 -12.76 0.38 7.59
CA ASP A 131 -14.03 0.85 8.14
C ASP A 131 -13.83 2.26 8.69
N LEU A 132 -14.35 3.25 7.98
CA LEU A 132 -14.25 4.65 8.32
C LEU A 132 -15.60 5.16 8.83
N SER A 133 -15.65 5.67 10.05
CA SER A 133 -16.81 6.37 10.59
C SER A 133 -16.51 7.86 10.73
N LYS A 134 -17.40 8.70 10.21
CA LYS A 134 -17.36 10.16 10.33
C LYS A 134 -18.56 10.61 11.15
N ASN A 135 -18.31 11.26 12.28
CA ASN A 135 -19.37 11.81 13.15
C ASN A 135 -19.52 13.32 12.92
N VAL A 136 -20.72 13.75 12.53
CA VAL A 136 -21.10 15.13 12.23
C VAL A 136 -21.96 15.67 13.36
N SER A 137 -21.49 16.73 14.03
CA SER A 137 -22.17 17.30 15.21
C SER A 137 -22.28 18.83 15.13
N GLY A 138 -23.19 19.39 15.92
CA GLY A 138 -23.37 20.85 16.01
C GLY A 138 -23.77 21.48 14.66
N SER A 139 -23.05 22.52 14.25
CA SER A 139 -23.24 23.22 12.97
C SER A 139 -22.36 22.69 11.84
N ASN A 140 -21.64 21.58 12.05
CA ASN A 140 -20.73 21.03 11.05
C ASN A 140 -21.51 20.39 9.90
N THR A 141 -20.91 20.46 8.71
CA THR A 141 -21.49 19.90 7.49
C THR A 141 -20.55 18.86 6.89
N THR A 142 -21.11 17.89 6.19
CA THR A 142 -20.39 16.89 5.41
C THR A 142 -20.86 16.94 3.97
N LYS A 143 -19.92 16.77 3.04
CA LYS A 143 -20.23 16.73 1.61
C LYS A 143 -20.36 15.28 1.17
N ILE A 144 -21.48 14.94 0.55
CA ILE A 144 -21.77 13.61 -0.03
C ILE A 144 -22.25 13.85 -1.46
N ASN A 145 -21.57 13.25 -2.45
CA ASN A 145 -21.88 13.40 -3.87
C ASN A 145 -22.04 14.86 -4.36
N GLY A 146 -21.34 15.81 -3.75
CA GLY A 146 -21.44 17.23 -4.16
C GLY A 146 -22.36 18.07 -3.28
N ASN A 147 -23.29 17.46 -2.54
CA ASN A 147 -24.29 18.13 -1.71
C ASN A 147 -23.86 18.16 -0.25
N PHE A 148 -24.25 19.22 0.47
CA PHE A 148 -23.93 19.39 1.89
C PHE A 148 -25.06 18.87 2.77
N TYR A 149 -24.65 18.16 3.83
CA TYR A 149 -25.52 17.54 4.82
C TYR A 149 -25.06 17.94 6.22
N LYS A 150 -26.02 18.14 7.13
CA LYS A 150 -25.77 18.44 8.55
C LYS A 150 -26.53 17.48 9.44
N SER A 151 -26.19 17.47 10.72
CA SER A 151 -26.96 16.79 11.77
C SER A 151 -28.45 17.15 11.69
N ALA A 152 -29.29 16.14 11.72
CA ALA A 152 -30.74 16.29 11.75
C ALA A 152 -31.26 16.33 13.20
N ASN A 153 -32.35 17.07 13.43
CA ASN A 153 -33.12 17.05 14.68
C ASN A 153 -32.34 17.35 15.98
N GLY A 154 -31.19 18.03 15.88
CA GLY A 154 -30.33 18.29 17.05
C GLY A 154 -29.57 17.07 17.57
N GLU A 155 -29.63 15.94 16.86
CA GLU A 155 -28.87 14.72 17.14
C GLU A 155 -27.59 14.67 16.30
N ASN A 156 -26.57 13.99 16.79
CA ASN A 156 -25.35 13.78 16.00
C ASN A 156 -25.65 12.89 14.79
N GLY A 157 -25.21 13.32 13.61
CA GLY A 157 -25.22 12.54 12.38
C GLY A 157 -23.95 11.73 12.21
N SER A 158 -24.01 10.69 11.38
CA SER A 158 -22.81 9.93 11.01
C SER A 158 -22.84 9.44 9.57
N VAL A 159 -21.66 9.23 9.00
CA VAL A 159 -21.43 8.51 7.75
C VAL A 159 -20.39 7.44 8.02
N ARG A 160 -20.74 6.18 7.79
CA ARG A 160 -19.83 5.04 7.89
C ARG A 160 -19.61 4.45 6.51
N GLY A 161 -18.35 4.28 6.13
CA GLY A 161 -17.95 3.65 4.87
C GLY A 161 -17.08 2.44 5.11
N LYS A 162 -17.53 1.29 4.63
CA LYS A 162 -16.72 0.07 4.57
C LYS A 162 -16.17 -0.09 3.17
N MET A 163 -14.86 -0.27 3.05
CA MET A 163 -14.16 -0.39 1.78
C MET A 163 -13.24 -1.61 1.85
N LYS A 164 -13.35 -2.51 0.87
CA LYS A 164 -12.52 -3.71 0.76
C LYS A 164 -11.75 -3.71 -0.55
N TYR A 165 -10.44 -3.81 -0.46
CA TYR A 165 -9.56 -4.11 -1.58
C TYR A 165 -9.16 -5.59 -1.52
N ASP A 166 -9.45 -6.32 -2.59
CA ASP A 166 -9.16 -7.74 -2.72
C ASP A 166 -8.57 -8.00 -4.11
N ASN A 167 -7.32 -8.45 -4.17
CA ASN A 167 -6.65 -8.77 -5.41
C ASN A 167 -5.51 -9.77 -5.18
N ASP A 168 -5.57 -10.91 -5.89
CA ASP A 168 -4.55 -11.96 -5.79
C ASP A 168 -3.15 -11.50 -6.23
N ILE A 169 -3.08 -10.65 -7.26
CA ILE A 169 -1.83 -10.12 -7.84
C ILE A 169 -2.07 -8.69 -8.34
N ALA A 170 -1.89 -7.72 -7.46
CA ALA A 170 -1.96 -6.30 -7.77
C ALA A 170 -0.56 -5.76 -8.14
N PRO A 171 -0.36 -5.22 -9.36
CA PRO A 171 0.89 -4.54 -9.73
C PRO A 171 1.19 -3.36 -8.80
N TYR A 172 2.47 -3.14 -8.51
CA TYR A 172 2.94 -2.08 -7.62
C TYR A 172 3.98 -1.18 -8.28
N LEU A 173 3.86 0.11 -8.02
CA LEU A 173 4.91 1.09 -8.31
C LEU A 173 5.07 2.03 -7.11
N GLY A 174 6.32 2.26 -6.70
CA GLY A 174 6.66 3.13 -5.59
C GLY A 174 8.00 3.82 -5.75
N PHE A 175 8.21 4.83 -4.92
CA PHE A 175 9.42 5.61 -4.81
C PHE A 175 9.81 5.68 -3.34
N GLY A 176 11.09 5.48 -3.06
CA GLY A 176 11.56 5.50 -1.68
C GLY A 176 12.97 6.02 -1.52
N ILE A 177 13.32 6.21 -0.26
CA ILE A 177 14.64 6.61 0.21
C ILE A 177 15.00 5.73 1.40
N ALA A 178 16.17 5.10 1.37
CA ALA A 178 16.58 4.11 2.39
C ALA A 178 18.02 4.33 2.90
N PRO A 179 18.32 5.47 3.54
CA PRO A 179 19.68 5.80 3.92
C PRO A 179 20.17 4.89 5.04
N GLN A 180 21.38 4.37 4.88
CA GLN A 180 22.05 3.61 5.93
C GLN A 180 22.62 4.58 6.98
N ILE A 181 22.34 4.31 8.25
CA ILE A 181 22.88 5.06 9.40
C ILE A 181 24.29 4.56 9.70
N ASN A 182 24.48 3.24 9.66
CA ASN A 182 25.77 2.58 9.79
C ASN A 182 25.82 1.34 8.87
N LYS A 183 26.79 0.44 9.06
CA LYS A 183 26.96 -0.74 8.20
C LYS A 183 25.80 -1.74 8.27
N ASN A 184 25.07 -1.75 9.38
CA ASN A 184 24.02 -2.73 9.65
C ASN A 184 22.64 -2.09 9.67
N PHE A 185 22.49 -0.91 10.27
CA PHE A 185 21.19 -0.27 10.45
C PHE A 185 20.98 0.86 9.44
N GLY A 186 19.77 0.91 8.88
CA GLY A 186 19.27 2.02 8.08
C GLY A 186 17.81 2.32 8.38
N VAL A 187 17.34 3.46 7.91
CA VAL A 187 15.90 3.81 7.92
C VAL A 187 15.40 3.88 6.49
N PHE A 188 14.09 3.80 6.29
CA PHE A 188 13.52 4.06 4.98
C PHE A 188 12.14 4.70 5.05
N ALA A 189 11.78 5.34 3.95
CA ALA A 189 10.43 5.76 3.64
C ALA A 189 10.11 5.38 2.19
N GLU A 190 8.88 4.97 1.92
CA GLU A 190 8.38 4.59 0.60
C GLU A 190 6.95 5.11 0.43
N VAL A 191 6.67 5.66 -0.74
CA VAL A 191 5.31 6.00 -1.19
C VAL A 191 5.06 5.35 -2.54
N GLY A 192 3.85 4.85 -2.76
CA GLY A 192 3.50 4.18 -4.01
C GLY A 192 2.03 3.90 -4.12
N ALA A 193 1.66 3.06 -5.07
CA ALA A 193 0.29 2.59 -5.22
C ALA A 193 0.26 1.18 -5.81
N TYR A 194 -0.72 0.40 -5.38
CA TYR A 194 -1.10 -0.86 -6.01
C TYR A 194 -2.23 -0.60 -7.01
N TYR A 195 -2.16 -1.22 -8.18
CA TYR A 195 -3.30 -1.30 -9.10
C TYR A 195 -4.15 -2.51 -8.70
N THR A 196 -5.21 -2.27 -7.94
CA THR A 196 -6.07 -3.31 -7.37
C THR A 196 -7.35 -3.53 -8.15
N GLY A 197 -7.72 -2.58 -9.02
CA GLY A 197 -9.11 -2.40 -9.43
C GLY A 197 -9.92 -1.71 -8.33
N ASN A 198 -11.17 -1.37 -8.63
CA ASN A 198 -12.02 -0.67 -7.68
C ASN A 198 -12.33 -1.53 -6.45
N PRO A 199 -12.37 -0.93 -5.25
CA PRO A 199 -12.76 -1.65 -4.05
C PRO A 199 -14.27 -1.91 -4.04
N THR A 200 -14.68 -2.92 -3.29
CA THR A 200 -16.09 -3.03 -2.88
C THR A 200 -16.37 -1.98 -1.80
N VAL A 201 -17.47 -1.25 -1.89
CA VAL A 201 -17.81 -0.20 -0.94
C VAL A 201 -19.24 -0.33 -0.42
N ASN A 202 -19.44 0.04 0.84
CA ASN A 202 -20.76 0.18 1.44
C ASN A 202 -20.77 1.41 2.35
N LEU A 203 -21.59 2.40 2.00
CA LEU A 203 -21.77 3.67 2.68
C LEU A 203 -23.14 3.71 3.35
N VAL A 204 -23.14 3.87 4.67
CA VAL A 204 -24.36 4.05 5.46
C VAL A 204 -24.27 5.40 6.15
N ALA A 205 -25.34 6.19 6.09
CA ALA A 205 -25.45 7.40 6.89
C ALA A 205 -26.67 7.35 7.81
N SER A 206 -26.56 8.04 8.93
CA SER A 206 -27.65 8.18 9.89
C SER A 206 -27.75 9.64 10.37
N ASN A 207 -28.97 10.06 10.71
CA ASN A 207 -29.24 11.37 11.33
C ASN A 207 -28.66 12.57 10.55
N LEU A 208 -28.70 12.53 9.22
CA LEU A 208 -28.29 13.63 8.34
C LEU A 208 -29.47 14.20 7.55
N ALA A 209 -29.50 15.52 7.43
CA ALA A 209 -30.46 16.27 6.62
C ALA A 209 -29.72 17.14 5.60
N PRO A 210 -30.23 17.25 4.36
CA PRO A 210 -29.63 18.09 3.33
C PRO A 210 -29.73 19.57 3.72
N GLU A 211 -28.68 20.35 3.44
CA GLU A 211 -28.74 21.81 3.60
C GLU A 211 -29.53 22.49 2.47
N SER A 212 -29.47 21.93 1.26
CA SER A 212 -30.22 22.41 0.10
C SER A 212 -30.39 21.29 -0.93
N GLY A 213 -31.64 20.95 -1.28
CA GLY A 213 -32.01 20.16 -2.47
C GLY A 213 -31.46 18.73 -2.60
N GLY A 214 -30.64 18.24 -1.66
CA GLY A 214 -30.01 16.92 -1.70
C GLY A 214 -30.95 15.77 -1.30
N ASN A 215 -30.73 14.60 -1.87
CA ASN A 215 -31.37 13.35 -1.43
C ASN A 215 -30.28 12.41 -0.92
N LEU A 216 -30.23 12.22 0.40
CA LEU A 216 -29.14 11.49 1.07
C LEU A 216 -28.95 10.08 0.52
N ALA A 217 -30.04 9.35 0.30
CA ALA A 217 -29.97 7.97 -0.19
C ALA A 217 -29.41 7.91 -1.61
N ASN A 218 -29.88 8.78 -2.50
CA ASN A 218 -29.39 8.84 -3.88
C ASN A 218 -27.93 9.33 -3.93
N ASP A 219 -27.56 10.28 -3.08
CA ASP A 219 -26.20 10.80 -3.01
C ASP A 219 -25.22 9.79 -2.44
N LEU A 220 -25.60 9.00 -1.43
CA LEU A 220 -24.79 7.89 -0.95
C LEU A 220 -24.59 6.85 -2.05
N ALA A 221 -25.67 6.40 -2.70
CA ALA A 221 -25.58 5.41 -3.77
C ALA A 221 -24.74 5.91 -4.96
N ALA A 222 -24.85 7.20 -5.29
CA ALA A 222 -24.01 7.81 -6.33
C ALA A 222 -22.54 7.92 -5.91
N GLU A 223 -22.26 8.19 -4.64
CA GLU A 223 -20.88 8.23 -4.13
C GLU A 223 -20.26 6.83 -4.04
N GLU A 224 -21.01 5.81 -3.60
CA GLU A 224 -20.65 4.39 -3.67
C GLU A 224 -20.26 4.02 -5.10
N LYS A 225 -21.17 4.26 -6.05
CA LYS A 225 -20.95 3.95 -7.46
C LYS A 225 -19.72 4.64 -8.03
N LYS A 226 -19.41 5.87 -7.62
CA LYS A 226 -18.17 6.54 -8.07
C LYS A 226 -16.92 5.83 -7.57
N ILE A 227 -16.95 5.31 -6.35
CA ILE A 227 -15.83 4.58 -5.77
C ILE A 227 -15.68 3.22 -6.47
N GLU A 228 -16.79 2.58 -6.83
CA GLU A 228 -16.80 1.29 -7.53
C GLU A 228 -16.48 1.35 -9.02
N ASP A 229 -16.74 2.49 -9.69
CA ASP A 229 -16.65 2.54 -11.16
C ASP A 229 -15.54 3.45 -11.71
N LYS A 230 -14.95 4.36 -10.91
CA LYS A 230 -13.98 5.33 -11.46
C LYS A 230 -12.55 4.83 -11.37
N ASP A 231 -11.80 5.01 -12.46
CA ASP A 231 -10.37 4.70 -12.61
C ASP A 231 -9.50 5.23 -11.46
N LYS A 232 -9.87 6.37 -10.86
CA LYS A 232 -9.14 6.96 -9.72
C LYS A 232 -9.05 6.00 -8.53
N TYR A 233 -10.09 5.21 -8.29
CA TYR A 233 -10.18 4.29 -7.15
C TYR A 233 -9.68 2.88 -7.48
N GLU A 234 -9.20 2.64 -8.71
CA GLU A 234 -8.49 1.41 -9.05
C GLU A 234 -7.11 1.32 -8.40
N TRP A 235 -6.62 2.44 -7.86
CA TRP A 235 -5.31 2.57 -7.24
C TRP A 235 -5.45 2.66 -5.72
N LEU A 236 -4.85 1.71 -5.02
CA LEU A 236 -4.68 1.75 -3.56
C LEU A 236 -3.36 2.47 -3.23
N PRO A 237 -3.40 3.72 -2.73
CA PRO A 237 -2.18 4.43 -2.34
C PRO A 237 -1.56 3.86 -1.07
N VAL A 238 -0.23 3.88 -1.02
CA VAL A 238 0.57 3.34 0.07
C VAL A 238 1.60 4.38 0.51
N GLY A 239 1.73 4.56 1.82
CA GLY A 239 2.86 5.25 2.45
C GLY A 239 3.35 4.44 3.63
N LYS A 240 4.66 4.19 3.69
CA LYS A 240 5.28 3.45 4.80
C LYS A 240 6.66 3.95 5.16
N VAL A 241 7.02 3.74 6.42
CA VAL A 241 8.33 4.05 7.00
C VAL A 241 8.82 2.88 7.81
N GLY A 242 10.13 2.79 8.02
CA GLY A 242 10.66 1.72 8.84
C GLY A 242 12.17 1.73 9.04
N VAL A 243 12.64 0.65 9.64
CA VAL A 243 14.04 0.41 9.99
C VAL A 243 14.50 -0.87 9.32
N SER A 244 15.70 -0.86 8.77
CA SER A 244 16.35 -2.01 8.14
C SER A 244 17.58 -2.43 8.94
N TYR A 245 17.84 -3.74 8.94
CA TYR A 245 19.04 -4.37 9.48
C TYR A 245 19.67 -5.27 8.40
N ARG A 246 20.95 -5.10 8.13
CA ARG A 246 21.75 -5.84 7.15
C ARG A 246 22.91 -6.57 7.83
N TRP A 247 23.26 -7.75 7.34
CA TRP A 247 24.37 -8.59 7.85
C TRP A 247 25.33 -9.02 6.74
#